data_AF-A0A3M0T460-F1
#
_entry.id   AF-A0A3M0T460-F1
#
_cell.length_a   1.000
_cell.length_b   1.000
_cell.length_c   1.000
_cell.angle_alpha   90.00
_cell.angle_beta   90.00
_cell.angle_gamma   90.00
#
_symmetry.space_group_name_H-M   'P 1'
#
loop_
_entity.id
_entity.type
_entity.pdbx_description
1 polymer ?
#
loop_
_entity_poly.entity_id
_entity_poly.type
_entity_poly.pdbx_seq_one_letter_code
_entity_poly.pdbx_strand_id
1 'polypeptide(L)'
;MSKADQFLKCEKDKYGKIFVAINYAIDNISPFLDKDILNRRKYVSKISTLKKYIDLIEAAQGELDTGGFLNKLKSDKYISLLEDYKNDNLESLFQLEKCSTCQCLNCTSDCKFDSCLGCKSGSKIVNCDKKKINITRHDSFSLNLTNDKTGESDRYTVLAVLQDVQLDRKYIIIENTLSKEKFILYYYPGISEDSYGEISDAEEFDFIVSTFQSIEE
;
A
#
# COMPACT_ATOMS: atom_id res chain seq x y z
N MET A 1 -2.95 -20.99 -26.35
CA MET A 1 -3.81 -20.33 -25.35
C MET A 1 -4.45 -19.13 -26.00
N SER A 2 -5.75 -18.92 -25.78
CA SER A 2 -6.44 -17.72 -26.22
C SER A 2 -5.97 -16.49 -25.43
N LYS A 3 -6.23 -15.28 -25.94
CA LYS A 3 -5.97 -14.02 -25.20
C LYS A 3 -6.68 -14.03 -23.84
N ALA A 4 -7.90 -14.56 -23.77
CA ALA A 4 -8.67 -14.66 -22.54
C ALA A 4 -8.07 -15.68 -21.57
N ASP A 5 -7.61 -16.84 -22.04
CA ASP A 5 -6.99 -17.85 -21.15
C ASP A 5 -5.71 -17.28 -20.54
N GLN A 6 -4.93 -16.55 -21.33
CA GLN A 6 -3.71 -15.90 -20.85
C GLN A 6 -4.04 -14.80 -19.83
N PHE A 7 -5.02 -13.95 -20.11
CA PHE A 7 -5.48 -12.90 -19.19
C PHE A 7 -5.97 -13.49 -17.86
N LEU A 8 -6.90 -14.45 -17.91
CA LEU A 8 -7.47 -15.09 -16.73
C LEU A 8 -6.40 -15.79 -15.90
N LYS A 9 -5.46 -16.49 -16.55
CA LYS A 9 -4.34 -17.13 -15.85
C LYS A 9 -3.47 -16.10 -15.15
N CYS A 10 -3.09 -15.01 -15.82
CA CYS A 10 -2.28 -13.96 -15.22
C CYS A 10 -2.96 -13.30 -14.01
N GLU A 11 -4.25 -12.97 -14.12
CA GLU A 11 -5.01 -12.39 -13.01
C GLU A 11 -5.16 -13.40 -11.86
N LYS A 12 -5.50 -14.67 -12.16
CA LYS A 12 -5.61 -15.74 -11.15
C LYS A 12 -4.29 -15.94 -10.40
N ASP A 13 -3.18 -16.02 -11.13
CA ASP A 13 -1.85 -16.22 -10.56
C ASP A 13 -1.43 -15.05 -9.66
N LYS A 14 -1.70 -13.80 -10.09
CA LYS A 14 -1.39 -12.61 -9.29
C LYS A 14 -2.25 -12.54 -8.03
N TYR A 15 -3.57 -12.53 -8.19
CA TYR A 15 -4.49 -12.27 -7.09
C TYR A 15 -4.67 -13.47 -6.17
N GLY A 16 -4.52 -14.69 -6.69
CA GLY A 16 -4.48 -15.91 -5.88
C GLY A 16 -3.31 -15.91 -4.89
N LYS A 17 -2.10 -15.51 -5.31
CA LYS A 17 -0.94 -15.39 -4.41
C LYS A 17 -1.19 -14.38 -3.29
N ILE A 18 -1.76 -13.22 -3.62
CA ILE A 18 -2.09 -12.17 -2.65
C ILE A 18 -3.14 -12.69 -1.65
N PHE A 19 -4.19 -13.34 -2.14
CA PHE A 19 -5.27 -13.86 -1.32
C PHE A 19 -4.78 -14.93 -0.34
N VAL A 20 -3.96 -15.86 -0.84
CA VAL A 20 -3.35 -16.91 -0.01
C VAL A 20 -2.47 -16.30 1.07
N ALA A 21 -1.56 -15.39 0.72
CA ALA A 21 -0.68 -14.73 1.69
C ALA A 21 -1.45 -14.02 2.80
N ILE A 22 -2.53 -13.31 2.46
CA ILE A 22 -3.35 -12.58 3.43
C ILE A 22 -4.14 -13.53 4.32
N ASN A 23 -4.82 -14.56 3.78
CA ASN A 23 -5.61 -15.47 4.61
C ASN A 23 -4.72 -16.26 5.58
N TYR A 24 -3.57 -16.77 5.12
CA TYR A 24 -2.60 -17.41 6.04
C TYR A 24 -2.19 -16.47 7.17
N ALA A 25 -1.96 -15.19 6.86
CA ALA A 25 -1.61 -14.23 7.90
C ALA A 25 -2.76 -13.98 8.88
N ILE A 26 -4.00 -13.85 8.40
CA ILE A 26 -5.19 -13.70 9.25
C ILE A 26 -5.34 -14.91 10.16
N ASP A 27 -5.24 -16.11 9.62
CA ASP A 27 -5.36 -17.36 10.39
C ASP A 27 -4.26 -17.45 11.46
N ASN A 28 -3.04 -17.03 11.13
CA ASN A 28 -1.91 -17.03 12.07
C ASN A 28 -2.05 -16.02 13.21
N ILE A 29 -2.58 -14.82 12.95
CA ILE A 29 -2.62 -13.75 13.97
C ILE A 29 -3.94 -13.67 14.73
N SER A 30 -5.04 -14.15 14.15
CA SER A 30 -6.38 -14.02 14.75
C SER A 30 -6.53 -14.64 16.15
N PRO A 31 -5.83 -15.73 16.53
CA PRO A 31 -5.91 -16.25 17.90
C PRO A 31 -5.26 -15.34 18.94
N PHE A 32 -4.42 -14.39 18.52
CA PHE A 32 -3.60 -13.54 19.39
C PHE A 32 -4.09 -12.09 19.46
N LEU A 33 -5.10 -11.72 18.67
CA LEU A 33 -5.58 -10.35 18.55
C LEU A 33 -7.07 -10.27 18.82
N ASP A 34 -7.48 -9.23 19.54
CA ASP A 34 -8.89 -8.88 19.66
C ASP A 34 -9.49 -8.61 18.28
N LYS A 35 -10.75 -9.01 18.13
CA LYS A 35 -11.49 -8.88 16.86
C LYS A 35 -11.52 -7.43 16.36
N ASP A 36 -11.63 -6.45 17.25
CA ASP A 36 -11.63 -5.03 16.88
C ASP A 36 -10.26 -4.57 16.38
N ILE A 37 -9.17 -5.05 16.98
CA ILE A 37 -7.80 -4.76 16.51
C ILE A 37 -7.56 -5.42 15.15
N LEU A 38 -7.99 -6.67 14.99
CA LEU A 38 -7.91 -7.40 13.74
C LEU A 38 -8.68 -6.69 12.62
N ASN A 39 -9.91 -6.23 12.89
CA ASN A 39 -10.74 -5.55 11.90
C ASN A 39 -10.20 -4.17 11.47
N ARG A 40 -9.35 -3.53 12.26
CA ARG A 40 -8.63 -2.29 11.88
C ARG A 40 -7.53 -2.54 10.86
N ARG A 41 -7.11 -3.80 10.66
CA ARG A 41 -6.14 -4.15 9.62
C ARG A 41 -6.81 -3.98 8.25
N LYS A 42 -6.26 -3.09 7.42
CA LYS A 42 -6.80 -2.81 6.07
C LYS A 42 -6.98 -4.06 5.20
N TYR A 43 -6.09 -5.04 5.34
CA TYR A 43 -6.21 -6.29 4.59
C TYR A 43 -7.38 -7.16 5.05
N VAL A 44 -7.75 -7.12 6.33
CA VAL A 44 -8.94 -7.82 6.85
C VAL A 44 -10.21 -7.17 6.32
N SER A 45 -10.31 -5.84 6.38
CA SER A 45 -11.52 -5.14 5.93
C SER A 45 -11.74 -5.17 4.42
N LYS A 46 -10.69 -5.37 3.62
CA LYS A 46 -10.75 -5.38 2.15
C LYS A 46 -10.69 -6.79 1.52
N ILE A 47 -10.42 -7.86 2.28
CA ILE A 47 -10.21 -9.21 1.71
C ILE A 47 -11.42 -9.74 0.93
N SER A 48 -12.63 -9.32 1.31
CA SER A 48 -13.88 -9.71 0.63
C SER A 48 -13.93 -9.23 -0.82
N THR A 49 -13.39 -8.05 -1.12
CA THR A 49 -13.25 -7.52 -2.50
C THR A 49 -12.35 -8.43 -3.34
N LEU A 50 -11.22 -8.87 -2.79
CA LEU A 50 -10.31 -9.76 -3.49
C LEU A 50 -10.90 -11.16 -3.69
N LYS A 51 -11.59 -11.69 -2.68
CA LYS A 51 -12.31 -12.97 -2.80
C LYS A 51 -13.31 -12.92 -3.96
N LYS A 52 -14.17 -11.88 -3.99
CA LYS A 52 -15.15 -11.69 -5.06
C LYS A 52 -14.48 -11.59 -6.43
N TYR A 53 -13.32 -10.94 -6.52
CA TYR A 53 -12.58 -10.87 -7.78
C TYR A 53 -12.10 -12.24 -8.25
N ILE A 54 -11.55 -13.06 -7.35
CA ILE A 54 -11.12 -14.43 -7.65
C ILE A 54 -12.32 -15.28 -8.08
N ASP A 55 -13.45 -15.19 -7.37
CA ASP A 55 -14.68 -15.93 -7.71
C ASP A 55 -15.15 -15.58 -9.14
N LEU A 56 -15.06 -14.30 -9.55
CA LEU A 56 -15.39 -13.86 -10.91
C LEU A 56 -14.43 -14.43 -11.97
N ILE A 57 -13.13 -14.51 -11.67
CA ILE A 57 -12.13 -15.11 -12.56
C ILE A 57 -12.43 -16.61 -12.75
N GLU A 58 -12.73 -17.32 -11.67
CA GLU A 58 -13.02 -18.76 -11.72
C GLU A 58 -14.32 -19.07 -12.46
N ALA A 59 -15.36 -18.24 -12.26
CA ALA A 59 -16.60 -18.34 -13.01
C ALA A 59 -16.38 -18.10 -14.51
N ALA A 60 -15.59 -17.08 -14.88
CA ALA A 60 -15.25 -16.81 -16.28
C ALA A 60 -14.47 -17.97 -16.92
N GLN A 61 -13.56 -18.59 -16.17
CA GLN A 61 -12.77 -19.73 -16.65
C GLN A 61 -13.65 -20.96 -16.90
N GLY A 62 -14.55 -21.31 -15.97
CA GLY A 62 -15.47 -22.45 -16.15
C GLY A 62 -16.43 -22.29 -17.33
N GLU A 63 -16.90 -21.06 -17.59
CA GLU A 63 -17.75 -20.75 -18.75
C GLU A 63 -17.02 -20.82 -20.10
N LEU A 64 -15.73 -20.49 -20.14
CA LEU A 64 -14.91 -20.60 -21.35
C LEU A 64 -14.49 -22.04 -21.63
N ASP A 65 -14.22 -22.83 -20.59
CA ASP A 65 -13.87 -24.25 -20.70
C ASP A 65 -15.06 -25.10 -21.21
N THR A 66 -16.29 -24.64 -20.98
CA THR A 66 -17.52 -25.35 -21.38
C THR A 66 -18.12 -24.89 -22.70
N GLY A 67 -17.69 -23.74 -23.24
CA GLY A 67 -18.27 -23.17 -24.45
C GLY A 67 -17.66 -23.71 -25.76
N GLY A 68 -18.49 -23.91 -26.78
CA GLY A 68 -18.05 -24.28 -28.14
C GLY A 68 -17.62 -23.07 -29.00
N PHE A 69 -17.94 -23.10 -30.30
CA PHE A 69 -17.50 -22.12 -31.31
C PHE A 69 -17.87 -20.63 -31.04
N LEU A 70 -18.73 -20.34 -30.05
CA LEU A 70 -19.11 -18.97 -29.63
C LEU A 70 -18.17 -18.34 -28.59
N ASN A 71 -17.07 -19.02 -28.21
CA ASN A 71 -16.18 -18.57 -27.15
C ASN A 71 -15.55 -17.21 -27.37
N LYS A 72 -15.26 -16.83 -28.62
CA LYS A 72 -14.52 -15.58 -28.88
C LYS A 72 -15.29 -14.32 -28.44
N LEU A 73 -16.61 -14.25 -28.68
CA LEU A 73 -17.43 -13.12 -28.26
C LEU A 73 -17.64 -13.11 -26.73
N LYS A 74 -17.74 -14.29 -26.11
CA LYS A 74 -17.81 -14.44 -24.65
C LYS A 74 -16.48 -14.02 -23.99
N SER A 75 -15.35 -14.36 -24.59
CA SER A 75 -14.01 -14.02 -24.10
C SER A 75 -13.82 -12.51 -23.92
N ASP A 76 -14.16 -11.71 -24.94
CA ASP A 76 -14.00 -10.25 -24.85
C ASP A 76 -14.94 -9.65 -23.79
N LYS A 77 -16.17 -10.20 -23.66
CA LYS A 77 -17.11 -9.79 -22.62
C LYS A 77 -16.58 -10.07 -21.21
N TYR A 78 -16.00 -11.26 -20.95
CA TYR A 78 -15.47 -11.59 -19.63
C TYR A 78 -14.26 -10.74 -19.26
N ILE A 79 -13.36 -10.47 -20.22
CA ILE A 79 -12.22 -9.57 -20.00
C ILE A 79 -12.74 -8.20 -19.57
N SER A 80 -13.70 -7.62 -20.33
CA SER A 80 -14.30 -6.32 -20.00
C SER A 80 -14.89 -6.29 -18.59
N LEU A 81 -15.71 -7.29 -18.23
CA LEU A 81 -16.33 -7.35 -16.90
C LEU A 81 -15.32 -7.43 -15.75
N LEU A 82 -14.22 -8.16 -15.95
CA LEU A 82 -13.15 -8.28 -14.96
C LEU A 82 -12.32 -7.00 -14.87
N GLU A 83 -12.09 -6.32 -15.99
CA GLU A 83 -11.43 -5.01 -16.02
C GLU A 83 -12.30 -3.95 -15.34
N ASP A 84 -13.60 -3.92 -15.62
CA ASP A 84 -14.56 -3.02 -14.97
C ASP A 84 -14.57 -3.22 -13.46
N TYR A 85 -14.73 -4.46 -12.99
CA TYR A 85 -14.69 -4.75 -11.56
C TYR A 85 -13.36 -4.32 -10.92
N LYS A 86 -12.24 -4.58 -11.60
CA LYS A 86 -10.91 -4.19 -11.11
C LYS A 86 -10.78 -2.68 -11.03
N ASN A 87 -11.27 -1.94 -12.02
CA ASN A 87 -11.25 -0.49 -12.05
C ASN A 87 -12.10 0.11 -10.92
N ASP A 88 -13.31 -0.42 -10.73
CA ASP A 88 -14.23 -0.02 -9.64
C ASP A 88 -13.64 -0.28 -8.25
N ASN A 89 -12.71 -1.23 -8.14
CA ASN A 89 -12.12 -1.66 -6.87
C ASN A 89 -10.61 -1.44 -6.81
N LEU A 90 -10.07 -0.59 -7.68
CA LEU A 90 -8.62 -0.44 -7.90
C LEU A 90 -7.88 -0.11 -6.61
N GLU A 91 -8.40 0.85 -5.84
CA GLU A 91 -7.81 1.27 -4.57
C GLU A 91 -7.69 0.11 -3.58
N SER A 92 -8.74 -0.71 -3.46
CA SER A 92 -8.76 -1.83 -2.53
C SER A 92 -7.84 -2.95 -2.97
N LEU A 93 -7.85 -3.30 -4.25
CA LEU A 93 -6.97 -4.34 -4.82
C LEU A 93 -5.50 -3.92 -4.73
N PHE A 94 -5.20 -2.66 -5.05
CA PHE A 94 -3.86 -2.11 -4.93
C PHE A 94 -3.38 -2.10 -3.48
N GLN A 95 -4.22 -1.67 -2.54
CA GLN A 95 -3.86 -1.72 -1.12
C GLN A 95 -3.60 -3.15 -0.63
N LEU A 96 -4.37 -4.15 -1.09
CA LEU A 96 -4.15 -5.55 -0.73
C LEU A 96 -2.81 -6.07 -1.27
N GLU A 97 -2.42 -5.68 -2.48
CA GLU A 97 -1.10 -5.96 -3.04
C GLU A 97 0.03 -5.38 -2.17
N LYS A 98 -0.16 -4.18 -1.60
CA LYS A 98 0.81 -3.60 -0.67
C LYS A 98 0.80 -4.29 0.69
N CYS A 99 -0.38 -4.62 1.21
CA CYS A 99 -0.53 -5.32 2.49
C CYS A 99 0.08 -6.73 2.47
N SER A 100 0.01 -7.47 1.36
CA SER A 100 0.56 -8.83 1.26
C SER A 100 2.10 -8.87 1.38
N THR A 101 2.76 -7.72 1.23
CA THR A 101 4.22 -7.58 1.38
C THR A 101 4.59 -6.59 2.50
N CYS A 102 3.63 -6.25 3.36
CA CYS A 102 3.81 -5.31 4.47
C CYS A 102 4.39 -6.04 5.69
N GLN A 103 5.32 -5.41 6.40
CA GLN A 103 5.89 -5.99 7.63
C GLN A 103 4.84 -6.19 8.73
N CYS A 104 3.73 -5.45 8.68
CA CYS A 104 2.63 -5.61 9.63
C CYS A 104 1.74 -6.85 9.39
N LEU A 105 1.88 -7.55 8.25
CA LEU A 105 0.94 -8.60 7.82
C LEU A 105 0.76 -9.70 8.87
N ASN A 106 1.85 -10.15 9.50
CA ASN A 106 1.86 -11.18 10.54
C ASN A 106 2.13 -10.61 11.94
N CYS A 107 1.91 -9.31 12.15
CA CYS A 107 2.26 -8.66 13.41
C CYS A 107 1.19 -8.87 14.49
N THR A 108 1.56 -9.52 15.59
CA THR A 108 0.73 -9.73 16.79
C THR A 108 1.05 -8.75 17.92
N SER A 109 2.04 -7.88 17.74
CA SER A 109 2.45 -6.91 18.77
C SER A 109 1.41 -5.81 18.94
N ASP A 110 1.24 -5.37 20.20
CA ASP A 110 0.48 -4.16 20.51
C ASP A 110 1.14 -2.94 19.84
N CYS A 111 0.37 -2.24 19.01
CA CYS A 111 0.91 -1.25 18.09
C CYS A 111 0.83 0.15 18.69
N LYS A 112 2.00 0.74 18.99
CA LYS A 112 2.14 2.10 19.51
C LYS A 112 2.19 3.18 18.43
N PHE A 113 2.27 2.77 17.18
CA PHE A 113 2.25 3.63 16.00
C PHE A 113 0.81 3.85 15.54
N ASP A 114 0.62 4.59 14.44
CA ASP A 114 -0.72 4.80 13.85
C ASP A 114 -1.36 3.53 13.28
N SER A 115 -0.68 2.39 13.36
CA SER A 115 -1.14 1.07 12.91
C SER A 115 -1.51 1.05 11.42
N CYS A 116 -2.35 0.11 11.00
CA CYS A 116 -2.84 0.07 9.62
C CYS A 116 -3.77 1.25 9.27
N LEU A 117 -4.31 1.96 10.27
CA LEU A 117 -5.21 3.09 10.05
C LEU A 117 -4.48 4.32 9.52
N GLY A 118 -3.24 4.58 9.97
CA GLY A 118 -2.43 5.70 9.47
C GLY A 118 -1.75 5.47 8.12
N CYS A 119 -1.79 4.24 7.59
CA CYS A 119 -1.23 3.92 6.28
C CYS A 119 -2.05 4.65 5.19
N LYS A 120 -1.43 5.39 4.27
CA LYS A 120 -2.14 5.96 3.11
C LYS A 120 -2.43 4.87 2.07
N SER A 121 -3.34 5.13 1.13
CA SER A 121 -3.61 4.20 0.04
C SER A 121 -2.34 3.95 -0.79
N GLY A 122 -2.11 2.72 -1.22
CA GLY A 122 -0.92 2.38 -2.00
C GLY A 122 0.39 2.51 -1.22
N SER A 123 0.35 2.41 0.11
CA SER A 123 1.53 2.44 0.96
C SER A 123 1.65 1.16 1.79
N LYS A 124 2.86 0.90 2.30
CA LYS A 124 3.14 -0.21 3.22
C LYS A 124 4.23 0.14 4.22
N ILE A 125 4.17 -0.48 5.38
CA ILE A 125 5.27 -0.48 6.34
C ILE A 125 6.35 -1.41 5.82
N VAL A 126 7.55 -0.85 5.59
CA VAL A 126 8.74 -1.59 5.13
C VAL A 126 9.71 -1.88 6.26
N ASN A 127 9.72 -1.05 7.31
CA ASN A 127 10.49 -1.28 8.52
C ASN A 127 9.71 -0.84 9.77
N CYS A 128 9.91 -1.54 10.88
CA CYS A 128 9.22 -1.33 12.15
C CYS A 128 9.97 -2.09 13.25
N ASP A 129 10.54 -1.35 14.21
CA ASP A 129 11.25 -1.91 15.36
C ASP A 129 10.32 -2.25 16.54
N LYS A 130 9.00 -1.97 16.38
CA LYS A 130 7.94 -2.17 17.37
C LYS A 130 8.07 -1.32 18.64
N LYS A 131 9.03 -0.38 18.70
CA LYS A 131 9.40 0.37 19.91
C LYS A 131 9.54 1.87 19.70
N LYS A 132 10.30 2.30 18.69
CA LYS A 132 10.64 3.70 18.43
C LYS A 132 10.24 4.09 17.01
N ILE A 133 10.68 3.33 16.00
CA ILE A 133 10.59 3.71 14.60
C ILE A 133 9.71 2.76 13.79
N ASN A 134 8.88 3.35 12.93
CA ASN A 134 8.38 2.68 11.73
C ASN A 134 8.68 3.51 10.48
N ILE A 135 8.73 2.85 9.33
CA ILE A 135 8.94 3.47 8.03
C ILE A 135 7.88 2.96 7.06
N THR A 136 7.15 3.91 6.48
CA THR A 136 6.15 3.68 5.44
C THR A 136 6.74 4.09 4.08
N ARG A 137 6.67 3.21 3.08
CA ARG A 137 6.92 3.59 1.68
C ARG A 137 5.61 3.78 0.93
N HIS A 138 5.63 4.73 -0.01
CA HIS A 138 4.51 5.08 -0.85
C HIS A 138 4.89 4.86 -2.32
N ASP A 139 4.01 4.23 -3.11
CA ASP A 139 4.28 4.03 -4.54
C ASP A 139 3.84 5.22 -5.40
N SER A 140 2.86 6.00 -4.94
CA SER A 140 2.25 7.06 -5.74
C SER A 140 1.76 8.18 -4.84
N PHE A 141 2.69 8.80 -4.11
CA PHE A 141 2.42 9.97 -3.30
C PHE A 141 3.32 11.11 -3.75
N SER A 142 2.71 12.20 -4.21
CA SER A 142 3.41 13.43 -4.59
C SER A 142 2.89 14.61 -3.78
N LEU A 143 3.75 15.59 -3.59
CA LEU A 143 3.45 16.85 -2.91
C LEU A 143 3.80 18.01 -3.83
N ASN A 144 3.07 19.10 -3.71
CA ASN A 144 3.48 20.39 -4.25
C ASN A 144 3.83 21.27 -3.05
N LEU A 145 5.07 21.75 -3.01
CA LEU A 145 5.52 22.68 -1.97
C LEU A 145 5.83 24.02 -2.63
N THR A 146 5.31 25.09 -2.04
CA THR A 146 5.58 26.46 -2.46
C THR A 146 6.64 27.04 -1.54
N ASN A 147 7.68 27.62 -2.13
CA ASN A 147 8.69 28.35 -1.38
C ASN A 147 8.11 29.72 -0.97
N ASP A 148 7.91 29.95 0.32
CA ASP A 148 7.33 31.19 0.83
C ASP A 148 8.16 32.45 0.51
N LYS A 149 9.46 32.30 0.21
CA LYS A 149 10.35 33.43 -0.13
C LYS A 149 10.29 33.80 -1.61
N THR A 150 10.20 32.81 -2.51
CA THR A 150 10.22 33.05 -3.97
C THR A 150 8.84 32.98 -4.61
N GLY A 151 7.87 32.35 -3.95
CA GLY A 151 6.54 32.05 -4.50
C GLY A 151 6.53 30.92 -5.53
N GLU A 152 7.67 30.28 -5.77
CA GLU A 152 7.77 29.18 -6.74
C GLU A 152 7.25 27.89 -6.13
N SER A 153 6.51 27.12 -6.93
CA SER A 153 6.00 25.81 -6.54
C SER A 153 6.78 24.71 -7.24
N ASP A 154 7.30 23.80 -6.43
CA ASP A 154 7.97 22.59 -6.89
C ASP A 154 7.15 21.35 -6.58
N ARG A 155 7.28 20.33 -7.44
CA ARG A 155 6.66 19.03 -7.26
C ARG A 155 7.66 18.01 -6.76
N TYR A 156 7.26 17.28 -5.73
CA TYR A 156 8.06 16.27 -5.06
C TYR A 156 7.37 14.91 -5.08
N THR A 157 8.17 13.85 -5.13
CA THR A 157 7.72 12.48 -4.85
C THR A 157 8.08 12.13 -3.42
N VAL A 158 7.15 11.53 -2.69
CA VAL A 158 7.38 11.06 -1.32
C VAL A 158 8.01 9.69 -1.38
N LEU A 159 9.26 9.58 -0.91
CA LEU A 159 10.00 8.34 -0.87
C LEU A 159 9.59 7.48 0.33
N ALA A 160 9.48 8.11 1.51
CA ALA A 160 9.04 7.45 2.72
C ALA A 160 8.51 8.44 3.76
N VAL A 161 7.74 7.91 4.70
CA VAL A 161 7.36 8.58 5.95
C VAL A 161 7.90 7.75 7.11
N LEU A 162 8.63 8.41 8.01
CA LEU A 162 9.12 7.82 9.25
C LEU A 162 8.27 8.32 10.42
N GLN A 163 7.88 7.43 11.33
CA GLN A 163 7.24 7.79 12.60
C GLN A 163 8.16 7.42 13.77
N ASP A 164 8.45 8.38 14.64
CA ASP A 164 9.09 8.18 15.93
C ASP A 164 8.06 8.33 17.06
N VAL A 165 7.67 7.21 17.67
CA VAL A 165 6.65 7.20 18.75
C VAL A 165 7.20 7.62 20.11
N GLN A 166 8.53 7.68 20.29
CA GLN A 166 9.11 8.15 21.54
C GLN A 166 9.14 9.68 21.61
N LEU A 167 9.28 10.31 20.44
CA LEU A 167 9.27 11.77 20.31
C LEU A 167 7.91 12.33 19.89
N ASP A 168 6.95 11.46 19.55
CA ASP A 168 5.67 11.82 18.93
C ASP A 168 5.86 12.68 17.66
N ARG A 169 6.76 12.22 16.79
CA ARG A 169 7.17 12.94 15.57
C ARG A 169 7.00 12.10 14.33
N LYS A 170 6.78 12.77 13.21
CA LYS A 170 6.84 12.18 11.87
C LYS A 170 7.73 13.00 10.98
N TYR A 171 8.38 12.30 10.06
CA TYR A 171 9.28 12.87 9.08
C TYR A 171 8.87 12.37 7.72
N ILE A 172 8.97 13.24 6.72
CA ILE A 172 8.70 12.90 5.33
C ILE A 172 9.97 13.10 4.52
N ILE A 173 10.37 12.06 3.80
CA ILE A 173 11.51 12.06 2.90
C ILE A 173 10.96 12.24 1.49
N ILE A 174 11.39 13.30 0.83
CA ILE A 174 10.86 13.72 -0.47
C ILE A 174 11.99 13.93 -1.47
N GLU A 175 11.70 13.72 -2.75
CA GLU A 175 12.62 13.96 -3.86
C GLU A 175 11.98 14.91 -4.87
N ASN A 176 12.67 15.99 -5.22
CA ASN A 176 12.22 16.90 -6.26
C ASN A 176 12.14 16.15 -7.60
N THR A 177 10.99 16.25 -8.27
CA THR A 177 10.74 15.49 -9.50
C THR A 177 11.68 15.88 -10.64
N LEU A 178 12.15 17.13 -10.67
CA LEU A 178 13.04 17.70 -11.67
C LEU A 178 14.51 17.64 -11.24
N SER A 179 14.88 18.27 -10.12
CA SER A 179 16.28 18.39 -9.68
C SER A 179 16.85 17.10 -9.10
N LYS A 180 15.99 16.15 -8.69
CA LYS A 180 16.36 14.93 -7.95
C LYS A 180 16.98 15.17 -6.59
N GLU A 181 16.93 16.40 -6.10
CA GLU A 181 17.36 16.72 -4.73
C GLU A 181 16.39 16.12 -3.72
N LYS A 182 16.96 15.56 -2.65
CA LYS A 182 16.21 14.93 -1.56
C LYS A 182 16.16 15.86 -0.36
N PHE A 183 15.00 15.93 0.28
CA PHE A 183 14.77 16.71 1.50
C PHE A 183 14.11 15.85 2.56
N ILE A 184 14.38 16.19 3.82
CA ILE A 184 13.71 15.61 4.99
C ILE A 184 13.04 16.76 5.73
N LEU A 185 11.73 16.63 5.94
CA LEU A 185 10.92 17.64 6.62
C LEU A 185 10.21 16.99 7.80
N TYR A 186 9.94 17.78 8.85
CA TYR A 186 8.88 17.43 9.78
C TYR A 186 7.56 17.29 9.03
N TYR A 187 6.77 16.29 9.41
CA TYR A 187 5.49 15.99 8.80
C TYR A 187 4.37 16.04 9.83
N TYR A 188 3.41 16.93 9.60
CA TYR A 188 2.25 17.11 10.47
C TYR A 188 0.99 16.80 9.66
N PRO A 189 0.53 15.52 9.65
CA PRO A 189 -0.65 15.14 8.90
C PRO A 189 -1.89 15.80 9.50
N GLY A 190 -2.66 16.51 8.67
CA GLY A 190 -3.90 17.17 9.08
C GLY A 190 -5.14 16.44 8.57
N ILE A 191 -6.31 16.91 9.02
CA ILE A 191 -7.60 16.34 8.58
C ILE A 191 -7.93 16.78 7.14
N SER A 192 -7.69 18.06 6.84
CA SER A 192 -7.93 18.64 5.51
C SER A 192 -6.64 18.80 4.71
N GLU A 193 -5.58 19.27 5.36
CA GLU A 193 -4.31 19.61 4.72
C GLU A 193 -3.14 19.21 5.62
N ASP A 194 -2.09 18.68 4.98
CA ASP A 194 -0.85 18.33 5.62
C ASP A 194 0.05 19.57 5.73
N SER A 195 0.81 19.70 6.82
CA SER A 195 1.81 20.77 6.98
C SER A 195 3.21 20.21 7.25
N TYR A 196 4.22 21.05 6.97
CA TYR A 196 5.62 20.65 6.95
C TYR A 196 6.49 21.67 7.67
N GLY A 197 7.61 21.22 8.24
CA GLY A 197 8.57 22.09 8.91
C GLY A 197 10.01 21.70 8.63
N GLU A 198 10.91 22.67 8.73
CA GLU A 198 12.35 22.46 8.61
C GLU A 198 12.91 21.76 9.86
N ILE A 199 13.88 20.88 9.66
CA ILE A 199 14.63 20.23 10.74
C ILE A 199 15.90 21.04 10.99
N SER A 200 15.99 21.67 12.16
CA SER A 200 17.16 22.47 12.55
C SER A 200 18.20 21.69 13.36
N ASP A 201 17.84 20.55 13.93
CA ASP A 201 18.73 19.71 14.72
C ASP A 201 19.50 18.74 13.81
N ALA A 202 20.84 18.83 13.84
CA ALA A 202 21.70 18.07 12.95
C ALA A 202 21.77 16.57 13.33
N GLU A 203 21.77 16.25 14.62
CA GLU A 203 21.83 14.86 15.08
C GLU A 203 20.54 14.11 14.74
N GLU A 204 19.39 14.79 14.88
CA GLU A 204 18.09 14.30 14.46
C GLU A 204 18.07 14.06 12.94
N PHE A 205 18.55 15.03 12.16
CA PHE A 205 18.63 14.88 10.70
C PHE A 205 19.47 13.66 10.30
N ASP A 206 20.68 13.52 10.85
CA ASP A 206 21.59 12.41 10.56
C ASP A 206 20.99 11.05 10.99
N PHE A 207 20.26 11.01 12.10
CA PHE A 207 19.52 9.82 12.53
C PHE A 207 18.44 9.42 11.52
N ILE A 208 17.67 10.37 10.99
CA ILE A 208 16.64 10.07 9.98
C ILE A 208 17.27 9.62 8.66
N VAL A 209 18.36 10.27 8.22
CA VAL A 209 19.11 9.88 7.02
C VAL A 209 19.61 8.44 7.14
N SER A 210 20.34 8.12 8.22
CA SER A 210 20.90 6.79 8.44
C SER A 210 19.81 5.71 8.54
N THR A 211 18.70 6.02 9.22
CA THR A 211 17.56 5.11 9.35
C THR A 211 16.91 4.85 7.99
N PHE A 212 16.75 5.87 7.15
CA PHE A 212 16.21 5.72 5.80
C PHE A 212 17.15 4.96 4.85
N GLN A 213 18.46 5.21 4.93
CA GLN A 213 19.44 4.49 4.10
C GLN A 213 19.50 2.99 4.43
N SER A 214 19.34 2.62 5.71
CA SER A 214 19.36 1.22 6.15
C SER A 214 18.28 0.32 5.53
N ILE A 215 17.28 0.89 4.86
CA ILE A 215 16.21 0.15 4.16
C ILE A 215 16.31 0.24 2.63
N GLU A 216 17.28 0.97 2.09
CA GLU A 216 17.60 1.00 0.65
C GLU A 216 18.62 -0.07 0.25
N GLU A 217 19.35 -0.64 1.22
CA GLU A 217 20.26 -1.79 1.08
C GLU A 217 19.52 -3.14 1.08
#